data_AF-A0AA95S457-F1
#
_entry.id   AF-A0AA95S457-F1
#
_cell.length_a   1.000
_cell.length_b   1.000
_cell.length_c   1.000
_cell.angle_alpha   90.00
_cell.angle_beta   90.00
_cell.angle_gamma   90.00
#
_symmetry.space_group_name_H-M   'P 1'
#
loop_
_entity.id
_entity.type
_entity.pdbx_description
1 polymer ?
#
loop_
_entity_poly.entity_id
_entity_poly.type
_entity_poly.pdbx_seq_one_letter_code
_entity_poly.pdbx_strand_id
1 'polypeptide(L)' 'MKKVENQLIIIDGGENTEKIGLLQKIRNNKMILITAEGEMVCRNLEHIKTIQLP' A
#
# COMPACT_ATOMS: atom_id res chain seq x y z
N MET A 1 6.44 4.38 -10.21
CA MET A 1 6.21 3.63 -8.96
C MET A 1 6.81 2.22 -8.88
N LYS A 2 7.37 1.62 -9.95
CA LYS A 2 8.12 0.35 -9.82
C LYS A 2 9.23 0.37 -8.76
N LYS A 3 9.77 1.56 -8.43
CA LYS A 3 10.84 1.74 -7.43
C LYS A 3 10.45 1.41 -5.98
N VAL A 4 9.16 1.33 -5.64
CA VAL A 4 8.68 1.03 -4.27
C VAL A 4 8.08 -0.38 -4.14
N GLU A 5 8.04 -1.16 -5.23
CA GLU A 5 7.64 -2.57 -5.14
C GLU A 5 8.69 -3.36 -4.34
N ASN A 6 8.23 -4.36 -3.58
CA ASN A 6 8.98 -5.15 -2.61
C ASN A 6 9.57 -4.35 -1.43
N GLN A 7 9.01 -3.18 -1.12
CA GLN A 7 9.36 -2.41 0.07
C GLN A 7 8.22 -2.42 1.07
N LEU A 8 8.57 -2.38 2.36
CA LEU A 8 7.62 -2.09 3.42
C LEU A 8 7.19 -0.63 3.27
N ILE A 9 5.89 -0.39 3.22
CA ILE A 9 5.34 0.95 3.11
C ILE A 9 4.24 1.15 4.13
N ILE A 10 4.00 2.41 4.46
CA ILE A 10 2.85 2.87 5.22
C ILE A 10 1.97 3.63 4.23
N ILE A 11 0.68 3.27 4.18
CA ILE A 11 -0.31 3.98 3.38
C ILE A 11 -1.32 4.68 4.28
N ASP A 12 -1.67 5.91 3.93
CA ASP A 12 -2.74 6.67 4.59
C ASP A 12 -3.84 7.00 3.56
N GLY A 13 -5.08 6.64 3.88
CA GLY A 13 -6.27 6.94 3.09
C GLY A 13 -7.06 8.17 3.57
N GLY A 14 -6.64 8.83 4.65
CA GLY A 14 -7.31 9.97 5.26
C GLY A 14 -8.24 9.60 6.40
N GLU A 15 -9.56 9.62 6.17
CA GLU A 15 -10.54 9.65 7.27
C GLU A 15 -10.52 8.43 8.20
N ASN A 16 -9.97 7.28 7.80
CA ASN A 16 -9.46 6.25 8.71
C ASN A 16 -8.77 5.08 7.99
N THR A 17 -7.90 4.41 8.77
CA THR A 17 -7.02 3.26 8.49
C THR A 17 -5.75 3.56 7.69
N GLU A 18 -4.73 3.99 8.42
CA GLU A 18 -3.35 3.68 8.06
C GLU A 18 -3.18 2.16 7.92
N LYS A 19 -2.46 1.72 6.89
CA LYS A 19 -2.07 0.32 6.74
C LYS A 19 -0.59 0.20 6.44
N ILE A 20 0.05 -0.75 7.10
CA ILE A 20 1.46 -1.09 6.90
C ILE A 20 1.54 -2.45 6.22
N GLY A 21 2.41 -2.57 5.22
CA GLY A 21 2.62 -3.85 4.55
C GLY A 21 3.68 -3.79 3.47
N LEU A 22 4.06 -4.97 2.99
CA LEU A 22 4.95 -5.12 1.84
C LEU A 22 4.17 -4.80 0.57
N LEU A 23 4.61 -3.77 -0.17
CA LEU A 23 4.03 -3.45 -1.47
C LEU A 23 4.44 -4.51 -2.49
N GLN A 24 3.55 -5.44 -2.79
CA GLN A 24 3.85 -6.53 -3.72
C GLN A 24 3.82 -6.05 -5.17
N LYS A 25 2.80 -5.25 -5.54
CA LYS A 25 2.56 -4.88 -6.93
C LYS A 25 1.67 -3.65 -7.07
N ILE A 26 1.91 -2.87 -8.12
CA ILE A 26 0.98 -1.85 -8.59
C ILE A 26 0.59 -2.11 -10.05
N ARG A 27 -0.72 -2.15 -10.33
CA ARG A 27 -1.26 -2.28 -11.68
C ARG A 27 -2.65 -1.64 -11.79
N ASN A 28 -2.89 -0.89 -12.86
CA ASN A 28 -4.20 -0.30 -13.19
C ASN A 28 -4.84 0.46 -12.02
N ASN A 29 -4.12 1.43 -11.45
CA ASN A 29 -4.50 2.19 -10.26
C ASN A 29 -4.82 1.38 -9.00
N LYS A 30 -4.47 0.09 -8.96
CA LYS A 30 -4.60 -0.75 -7.78
C LYS A 30 -3.24 -1.15 -7.25
N MET A 31 -3.11 -1.19 -5.95
CA MET A 31 -1.95 -1.76 -5.27
C MET A 31 -2.35 -3.01 -4.49
N ILE A 32 -1.41 -3.94 -4.39
CA ILE A 32 -1.50 -5.12 -3.54
C ILE A 32 -0.46 -4.98 -2.43
N LEU A 33 -0.93 -5.07 -1.20
CA LEU A 33 -0.16 -5.05 0.03
C LEU A 33 -0.29 -6.40 0.72
N ILE A 34 0.82 -6.92 1.25
CA ILE A 34 0.80 -8.04 2.20
C ILE A 34 1.07 -7.47 3.58
N THR A 35 0.12 -7.61 4.52
CA THR A 35 0.27 -7.09 5.88
C THR A 35 1.19 -7.98 6.73
N ALA A 36 1.51 -7.56 7.95
CA ALA A 36 2.32 -8.34 8.89
C ALA A 36 1.67 -9.68 9.25
N GLU A 37 0.33 -9.74 9.22
CA GLU A 37 -0.47 -10.94 9.46
C GLU A 37 -0.52 -11.87 8.23
N GLY A 38 0.13 -11.49 7.12
CA GLY A 38 0.10 -12.22 5.86
C GLY A 38 -1.15 -11.99 5.03
N GLU A 39 -2.01 -11.04 5.41
CA GLU A 39 -3.23 -10.74 4.68
C GLU A 39 -2.94 -9.98 3.39
N MET A 40 -3.60 -10.37 2.30
CA MET A 40 -3.55 -9.64 1.04
C MET A 40 -4.61 -8.54 1.02
N VAL A 41 -4.16 -7.28 0.94
CA VAL A 41 -5.02 -6.11 0.89
C VAL A 41 -4.90 -5.43 -0.47
N CYS A 42 -6.03 -5.24 -1.14
CA CYS A 42 -6.12 -4.46 -2.37
C CYS A 42 -6.65 -3.04 -2.07
N ARG A 43 -6.01 -2.02 -2.64
CA ARG A 43 -6.44 -0.61 -2.53
C ARG A 43 -6.38 0.09 -3.88
N ASN A 44 -7.36 0.95 -4.15
CA ASN A 44 -7.29 1.92 -5.23
C ASN A 44 -6.38 3.07 -4.80
N LEU A 45 -5.39 3.41 -5.65
CA LEU A 45 -4.46 4.52 -5.43
C LEU A 45 -5.15 5.88 -5.35
N GLU A 46 -6.31 6.03 -6.00
CA GLU A 46 -7.08 7.28 -5.98
C GLU A 46 -7.61 7.62 -4.58
N HIS A 47 -7.70 6.62 -3.70
CA HIS A 47 -8.12 6.81 -2.30
C HIS A 47 -6.93 6.94 -1.35
N ILE A 48 -5.70 6.86 -1.84
CA ILE A 48 -4.49 6.95 -1.03
C ILE A 48 -4.01 8.40 -1.06
N LYS A 49 -3.94 9.01 0.12
CA LYS A 49 -3.41 10.36 0.28
C LYS A 49 -1.90 10.37 0.30
N THR A 50 -1.30 9.46 1.06
CA THR A 50 0.16 9.39 1.17
C THR A 50 0.67 7.95 1.18
N ILE A 51 1.90 7.79 0.67
CA ILE A 51 2.70 6.58 0.78
C ILE A 51 4.02 7.01 1.42
N GLN A 52 4.36 6.40 2.55
CA GLN A 52 5.58 6.69 3.29
C GLN A 52 6.46 5.44 3.31
N LEU A 53 7.77 5.66 3.17
CA LEU A 53 8.78 4.65 3.44
C LEU A 53 9.24 4.83 4.89
N PRO A 54 9.52 3.75 5.63
CA PRO A 54 10.14 3.82 6.95
C PRO A 54 11.48 4.59 6.96
#